data_AF-A0A519VD20-F1
#
_entry.id   AF-A0A519VD20-F1
#
_cell.length_a   1.000
_cell.length_b   1.000
_cell.length_c   1.000
_cell.angle_alpha   90.00
_cell.angle_beta   90.00
_cell.angle_gamma   90.00
#
_symmetry.space_group_name_H-M   'P 1'
#
loop_
_entity.id
_entity.type
_entity.pdbx_description
1 polymer ?
#
loop_
_entity_poly.entity_id
_entity_poly.type
_entity_poly.pdbx_seq_one_letter_code
_entity_poly.pdbx_strand_id
1 'polypeptide(L)'
;MLGKKILNLALVTYILVFTACNNEPKQNQAELADTASVAIAIEVPQAIVKDSIPTATIVEEEEEELELTDSVNFAKYAVEEVSNLKKAPIDFSSYPEARSFRTRIIEGYKEMEVNFAGHYVAIYFGCGASCIMGFMVDVNDGKIYDLPLGEGKMCFWAMDRALHLASSKLFISSICKQNENDKNVFYIASLWDEEAKEFKDIDKKEFLVSTN
;
A
#
# COMPACT_ATOMS: atom_id res chain seq x y z
N MET A 1 30.78 57.34 32.26
CA MET A 1 30.91 56.81 30.89
C MET A 1 29.66 55.96 30.62
N LEU A 2 28.49 56.46 30.24
CA LEU A 2 28.07 57.23 29.05
C LEU A 2 28.58 56.63 27.72
N GLY A 3 27.71 55.89 27.04
CA GLY A 3 27.97 55.31 25.71
C GLY A 3 26.81 54.44 25.21
N LYS A 4 25.65 55.05 24.96
CA LYS A 4 24.53 54.47 24.19
C LYS A 4 25.02 54.02 22.81
N LYS A 5 24.63 52.82 22.37
CA LYS A 5 24.37 52.54 20.95
C LYS A 5 22.98 51.91 20.81
N ILE A 6 22.06 52.77 20.41
CA ILE A 6 20.72 52.50 19.91
C ILE A 6 20.84 52.31 18.39
N LEU A 7 19.83 51.66 17.77
CA LEU A 7 19.56 51.54 16.33
C LEU A 7 20.32 50.40 15.62
N ASN A 8 19.71 49.46 14.88
CA ASN A 8 18.49 49.53 14.07
C ASN A 8 17.66 48.23 14.14
N LEU A 9 16.37 48.38 14.42
CA LEU A 9 15.31 47.41 14.16
C LEU A 9 14.90 47.60 12.68
N ALA A 10 15.40 46.76 11.79
CA ALA A 10 14.94 46.71 10.40
C ALA A 10 14.03 45.49 10.22
N LEU A 11 12.75 45.73 10.46
CA LEU A 11 11.63 44.85 10.17
C LEU A 11 11.47 44.77 8.64
N VAL A 12 12.06 43.77 8.01
CA VAL A 12 11.82 43.49 6.58
C VAL A 12 10.70 42.46 6.49
N THR A 13 9.48 42.98 6.43
CA THR A 13 8.26 42.23 6.13
C THR A 13 8.34 41.70 4.69
N TYR A 14 8.60 40.41 4.53
CA TYR A 14 8.50 39.73 3.24
C TYR A 14 7.01 39.58 2.89
N ILE A 15 6.56 40.35 1.90
CA ILE A 15 5.18 40.39 1.42
C ILE A 15 4.88 39.06 0.69
N LEU A 16 3.93 38.30 1.24
CA LEU A 16 3.28 37.17 0.59
C LEU A 16 2.46 37.68 -0.62
N VAL A 17 2.92 37.42 -1.84
CA VAL A 17 2.10 37.59 -3.04
C VAL A 17 1.18 36.38 -3.13
N PHE A 18 -0.03 36.52 -2.61
CA PHE A 18 -1.14 35.61 -2.89
C PHE A 18 -1.66 35.89 -4.30
N THR A 19 -1.36 35.01 -5.26
CA THR A 19 -2.11 34.94 -6.51
C THR A 19 -3.47 34.29 -6.21
N ALA A 20 -4.45 35.11 -5.83
CA ALA A 20 -5.84 34.71 -5.78
C ALA A 20 -6.44 34.77 -7.20
N CYS A 21 -6.89 33.64 -7.70
CA CYS A 21 -7.79 33.60 -8.86
C CYS A 21 -9.13 34.20 -8.43
N ASN A 22 -9.49 35.34 -9.01
CA ASN A 22 -10.81 35.95 -8.83
C ASN A 22 -11.81 35.24 -9.77
N ASN A 23 -12.71 34.45 -9.20
CA ASN A 23 -13.96 34.08 -9.85
C ASN A 23 -14.92 35.28 -9.73
N GLU A 24 -15.36 35.86 -10.84
CA GLU A 24 -16.49 36.79 -10.82
C GLU A 24 -17.81 36.01 -10.82
N PRO A 25 -18.69 36.21 -9.82
CA PRO A 25 -20.06 35.73 -9.85
C PRO A 25 -20.94 36.81 -10.50
N LYS A 26 -21.61 36.48 -11.60
CA LYS A 26 -22.74 37.28 -12.06
C LYS A 26 -24.01 36.82 -11.36
N GLN A 27 -24.46 37.65 -10.41
CA GLN A 27 -25.83 37.68 -9.92
C GLN A 27 -26.81 37.84 -11.09
N ASN A 28 -27.89 37.07 -11.07
CA ASN A 28 -29.22 37.65 -10.97
C ASN A 28 -30.11 36.70 -10.16
N GLN A 29 -30.68 37.28 -9.11
CA GLN A 29 -31.56 36.67 -8.13
C GLN A 29 -32.99 37.13 -8.43
N ALA A 30 -33.95 36.21 -8.37
CA ALA A 30 -35.30 36.35 -7.83
C ALA A 30 -36.09 35.09 -8.19
N GLU A 31 -37.01 34.54 -7.41
CA GLU A 31 -37.31 34.51 -5.98
C GLU A 31 -38.29 33.31 -5.85
N LEU A 32 -38.33 32.72 -4.67
CA LEU A 32 -39.18 31.60 -4.25
C LEU A 32 -40.68 31.83 -4.56
N ALA A 33 -41.37 30.83 -5.10
CA ALA A 33 -42.77 30.60 -4.79
C ALA A 33 -43.16 29.13 -5.07
N ASP A 34 -43.54 28.48 -3.99
CA ASP A 34 -44.26 27.22 -3.90
C ASP A 34 -45.60 27.29 -4.65
N THR A 35 -45.87 26.37 -5.58
CA THR A 35 -47.22 25.82 -5.77
C THR A 35 -47.20 24.57 -6.64
N ALA A 36 -47.78 23.50 -6.11
CA ALA A 36 -48.14 22.30 -6.83
C ALA A 36 -49.09 22.60 -8.01
N SER A 37 -48.91 21.94 -9.15
CA SER A 37 -50.02 21.40 -9.96
C SER A 37 -49.55 20.61 -11.20
N VAL A 38 -50.03 19.36 -11.24
CA VAL A 38 -50.61 18.66 -12.40
C VAL A 38 -49.68 18.18 -13.53
N ALA A 39 -49.72 16.86 -13.70
CA ALA A 39 -49.17 16.07 -14.79
C ALA A 39 -49.77 16.41 -16.16
N ILE A 40 -48.93 16.40 -17.21
CA ILE A 40 -49.35 16.04 -18.56
C ILE A 40 -48.23 15.22 -19.20
N ALA A 41 -48.53 13.96 -19.49
CA ALA A 41 -47.74 13.08 -20.34
C ALA A 41 -47.94 13.48 -21.80
N ILE A 42 -46.85 13.62 -22.57
CA ILE A 42 -46.90 13.57 -24.04
C ILE A 42 -45.73 12.71 -24.54
N GLU A 43 -46.09 11.84 -25.46
CA GLU A 43 -45.40 10.65 -25.95
C GLU A 43 -44.05 10.93 -26.64
N VAL A 44 -43.12 9.98 -26.49
CA VAL A 44 -41.86 9.90 -27.23
C VAL A 44 -42.09 9.16 -28.54
N PRO A 45 -41.85 9.76 -29.73
CA PRO A 45 -41.69 9.00 -30.96
C PRO A 45 -40.24 8.53 -31.07
N GLN A 46 -40.08 7.23 -31.27
CA GLN A 46 -38.82 6.57 -31.56
C GLN A 46 -38.25 7.02 -32.92
N ALA A 47 -36.95 7.29 -32.96
CA ALA A 47 -36.18 7.32 -34.20
C ALA A 47 -34.93 6.46 -34.03
N ILE A 48 -34.96 5.31 -34.69
CA ILE A 48 -33.82 4.42 -34.92
C ILE A 48 -32.94 5.10 -35.96
N VAL A 49 -31.70 5.41 -35.62
CA VAL A 49 -30.63 5.59 -36.61
C VAL A 49 -29.55 4.56 -36.33
N LYS A 50 -29.38 3.73 -37.35
CA LYS A 50 -28.45 2.63 -37.50
C LYS A 50 -27.14 3.23 -38.00
N ASP A 51 -26.09 3.21 -37.21
CA ASP A 51 -24.73 3.39 -37.74
C ASP A 51 -23.83 2.26 -37.24
N SER A 52 -23.34 1.54 -38.24
CA SER A 52 -22.52 0.35 -38.14
C SER A 52 -21.14 0.75 -37.62
N ILE A 53 -20.76 0.25 -36.45
CA ILE A 53 -19.37 0.34 -35.99
C ILE A 53 -18.57 -0.71 -36.76
N PRO A 54 -17.51 -0.33 -37.48
CA PRO A 54 -16.66 -1.29 -38.16
C PRO A 54 -15.95 -2.15 -37.12
N THR A 55 -16.00 -3.46 -37.34
CA THR A 55 -15.24 -4.50 -36.66
C THR A 55 -13.79 -4.06 -36.50
N ALA A 56 -13.43 -3.63 -35.29
CA ALA A 56 -12.04 -3.46 -34.91
C ALA A 56 -11.41 -4.84 -34.93
N THR A 57 -10.49 -5.00 -35.86
CA THR A 57 -9.57 -6.11 -35.98
C THR A 57 -8.91 -6.30 -34.61
N ILE A 58 -9.11 -7.48 -34.01
CA ILE A 58 -8.36 -7.90 -32.83
C ILE A 58 -6.93 -8.05 -33.35
N VAL A 59 -6.13 -7.01 -33.13
CA VAL A 59 -4.68 -7.12 -33.19
C VAL A 59 -4.35 -7.93 -31.94
N GLU A 60 -3.87 -9.15 -32.16
CA GLU A 60 -3.25 -9.97 -31.14
C GLU A 60 -2.06 -9.16 -30.62
N GLU A 61 -2.27 -8.44 -29.51
CA GLU A 61 -1.17 -7.96 -28.69
C GLU A 61 -0.49 -9.21 -28.14
N GLU A 62 0.66 -9.51 -28.71
CA GLU A 62 1.61 -10.49 -28.21
C GLU A 62 2.03 -10.01 -26.82
N GLU A 63 1.29 -10.43 -25.79
CA GLU A 63 1.70 -10.31 -24.40
C GLU A 63 3.03 -11.04 -24.27
N GLU A 64 4.13 -10.28 -24.30
CA GLU A 64 5.46 -10.80 -24.07
C GLU A 64 5.52 -11.31 -22.62
N GLU A 65 5.21 -12.60 -22.48
CA GLU A 65 5.17 -13.34 -21.22
C GLU A 65 6.49 -13.10 -20.48
N LEU A 66 6.41 -12.42 -19.34
CA LEU A 66 7.55 -12.25 -18.45
C LEU A 66 8.02 -13.64 -18.07
N GLU A 67 9.20 -14.04 -18.54
CA GLU A 67 9.80 -15.33 -18.22
C GLU A 67 10.19 -15.38 -16.73
N LEU A 68 9.21 -15.63 -15.87
CA LEU A 68 9.39 -16.00 -14.49
C LEU A 68 9.77 -17.49 -14.45
N THR A 69 10.96 -17.81 -14.95
CA THR A 69 11.50 -19.19 -14.97
C THR A 69 11.86 -19.71 -13.59
N ASP A 70 11.79 -18.86 -12.57
CA ASP A 70 12.10 -19.18 -11.19
C ASP A 70 10.85 -19.10 -10.29
N SER A 71 10.59 -20.17 -9.54
CA SER A 71 9.51 -20.22 -8.54
C SER A 71 10.06 -20.06 -7.11
N VAL A 72 9.33 -19.36 -6.24
CA VAL A 72 9.71 -19.19 -4.83
C VAL A 72 9.42 -20.46 -4.03
N ASN A 73 10.45 -21.08 -3.47
CA ASN A 73 10.36 -22.28 -2.64
C ASN A 73 10.19 -21.93 -1.15
N PHE A 74 8.96 -21.62 -0.78
CA PHE A 74 8.57 -21.42 0.62
C PHE A 74 8.76 -22.68 1.48
N ALA A 75 8.65 -23.88 0.89
CA ALA A 75 8.74 -25.15 1.60
C ALA A 75 10.16 -25.43 2.16
N LYS A 76 11.22 -24.85 1.57
CA LYS A 76 12.57 -24.90 2.14
C LYS A 76 12.66 -24.29 3.55
N TYR A 77 11.79 -23.32 3.85
CA TYR A 77 11.73 -22.62 5.13
C TYR A 77 10.44 -22.94 5.89
N ALA A 78 9.96 -24.17 5.74
CA ALA A 78 8.71 -24.61 6.34
C ALA A 78 8.75 -24.57 7.87
N VAL A 79 7.60 -24.23 8.45
CA VAL A 79 7.31 -24.32 9.88
C VAL A 79 5.97 -24.99 10.09
N GLU A 80 5.77 -25.55 11.27
CA GLU A 80 4.47 -26.07 11.67
C GLU A 80 3.48 -24.91 11.81
N GLU A 81 2.37 -25.01 11.07
CA GLU A 81 1.26 -24.09 11.22
C GLU A 81 0.51 -24.42 12.50
N VAL A 82 0.36 -23.44 13.39
CA VAL A 82 -0.41 -23.62 14.60
C VAL A 82 -1.84 -23.15 14.34
N SER A 83 -2.71 -24.11 14.01
CA SER A 83 -4.14 -23.84 13.84
C SER A 83 -4.83 -23.58 15.18
N ASN A 84 -5.91 -22.80 15.17
CA ASN A 84 -6.83 -22.58 16.30
C ASN A 84 -6.24 -21.92 17.56
N LEU A 85 -5.18 -21.11 17.41
CA LEU A 85 -4.67 -20.32 18.54
C LEU A 85 -5.67 -19.21 18.93
N LYS A 86 -5.99 -19.17 20.22
CA LYS A 86 -6.64 -17.99 20.81
C LYS A 86 -5.61 -16.86 20.84
N LYS A 87 -5.78 -15.90 19.93
CA LYS A 87 -4.96 -14.69 19.83
C LYS A 87 -4.83 -13.97 21.17
N ALA A 88 -3.59 -13.78 21.63
CA ALA A 88 -3.27 -12.95 22.78
C ALA A 88 -3.68 -11.48 22.53
N PRO A 89 -4.02 -10.70 23.58
CA PRO A 89 -4.20 -9.27 23.43
C PRO A 89 -2.92 -8.60 22.93
N ILE A 90 -3.05 -7.66 21.99
CA ILE A 90 -1.91 -6.95 21.42
C ILE A 90 -1.21 -6.09 22.48
N ASP A 91 0.10 -6.29 22.65
CA ASP A 91 0.95 -5.52 23.54
C ASP A 91 1.65 -4.37 22.80
N PHE A 92 1.00 -3.21 22.73
CA PHE A 92 1.58 -1.98 22.18
C PHE A 92 2.73 -1.40 23.04
N SER A 93 3.02 -1.94 24.23
CA SER A 93 4.20 -1.54 24.99
C SER A 93 5.48 -2.21 24.49
N SER A 94 5.37 -3.39 23.86
CA SER A 94 6.49 -4.10 23.25
C SER A 94 7.14 -3.34 22.08
N TYR A 95 6.33 -2.55 21.35
CA TYR A 95 6.80 -1.77 20.20
C TYR A 95 6.13 -0.39 20.15
N PRO A 96 6.68 0.63 20.83
CA PRO A 96 6.02 1.93 20.98
C PRO A 96 5.67 2.66 19.68
N GLU A 97 6.48 2.53 18.63
CA GLU A 97 6.28 3.22 17.35
C GLU A 97 5.05 2.71 16.58
N ALA A 98 4.62 1.47 16.84
CA ALA A 98 3.42 0.88 16.25
C ALA A 98 2.13 1.59 16.70
N ARG A 99 2.17 2.40 17.78
CA ARG A 99 1.00 3.15 18.26
C ARG A 99 0.44 4.12 17.23
N SER A 100 1.28 4.66 16.34
CA SER A 100 0.86 5.52 15.23
C SER A 100 -0.05 4.78 14.23
N PHE A 101 -0.02 3.45 14.23
CA PHE A 101 -0.78 2.58 13.34
C PHE A 101 -1.79 1.69 14.08
N ARG A 102 -2.10 2.05 15.33
CA ARG A 102 -2.90 1.24 16.27
C ARG A 102 -4.19 0.69 15.67
N THR A 103 -4.98 1.52 15.01
CA THR A 103 -6.26 1.09 14.43
C THR A 103 -6.06 0.01 13.36
N ARG A 104 -5.13 0.22 12.43
CA ARG A 104 -4.82 -0.74 11.35
C ARG A 104 -4.34 -2.08 11.90
N ILE A 105 -3.48 -2.04 12.93
CA ILE A 105 -2.98 -3.24 13.59
C ILE A 105 -4.11 -3.98 14.32
N ILE A 106 -4.95 -3.27 15.07
CA ILE A 106 -6.07 -3.90 15.79
C ILE A 106 -7.07 -4.54 14.83
N GLU A 107 -7.47 -3.83 13.78
CA GLU A 107 -8.43 -4.31 12.80
C GLU A 107 -7.87 -5.52 12.04
N GLY A 108 -6.65 -5.39 11.49
CA GLY A 108 -6.00 -6.48 10.78
C GLY A 108 -5.77 -7.71 11.68
N TYR A 109 -5.34 -7.53 12.92
CA TYR A 109 -5.14 -8.62 13.87
C TYR A 109 -6.45 -9.32 14.23
N LYS A 110 -7.55 -8.59 14.29
CA LYS A 110 -8.88 -9.16 14.56
C LYS A 110 -9.39 -9.98 13.36
N GLU A 111 -9.23 -9.46 12.15
CA GLU A 111 -9.83 -9.99 10.93
C GLU A 111 -9.05 -11.15 10.32
N MET A 112 -7.71 -11.08 10.31
CA MET A 112 -6.87 -12.06 9.62
C MET A 112 -6.50 -13.24 10.51
N GLU A 113 -6.48 -14.45 9.97
CA GLU A 113 -5.90 -15.62 10.66
C GLU A 113 -4.37 -15.56 10.70
N VAL A 114 -3.73 -16.53 11.36
CA VAL A 114 -2.28 -16.69 11.28
C VAL A 114 -1.90 -16.87 9.82
N ASN A 115 -1.09 -15.96 9.30
CA ASN A 115 -0.72 -15.90 7.89
C ASN A 115 0.80 -15.89 7.68
N PHE A 116 1.60 -15.92 8.75
CA PHE A 116 3.05 -15.94 8.66
C PHE A 116 3.70 -16.81 9.75
N ALA A 117 4.78 -17.51 9.38
CA ALA A 117 5.74 -18.16 10.27
C ALA A 117 5.14 -18.94 11.46
N GLY A 118 4.03 -19.65 11.23
CA GLY A 118 3.41 -20.62 12.13
C GLY A 118 2.45 -20.02 13.15
N HIS A 119 2.70 -18.79 13.61
CA HIS A 119 1.93 -18.16 14.69
C HIS A 119 1.91 -16.63 14.64
N TYR A 120 2.23 -16.03 13.49
CA TYR A 120 2.16 -14.58 13.31
C TYR A 120 0.98 -14.16 12.45
N VAL A 121 0.43 -12.99 12.78
CA VAL A 121 -0.48 -12.25 11.90
C VAL A 121 0.27 -11.04 11.38
N ALA A 122 0.72 -11.12 10.13
CA ALA A 122 1.33 -10.04 9.36
C ALA A 122 0.24 -9.10 8.82
N ILE A 123 0.40 -7.80 9.08
CA ILE A 123 -0.53 -6.73 8.75
C ILE A 123 0.25 -5.62 8.06
N TYR A 124 -0.08 -5.32 6.81
CA TYR A 124 0.58 -4.28 6.04
C TYR A 124 -0.42 -3.40 5.28
N PHE A 125 0.03 -2.19 4.96
CA PHE A 125 -0.79 -1.13 4.37
C PHE A 125 0.10 -0.12 3.64
N GLY A 126 -0.51 0.71 2.79
CA GLY A 126 0.22 1.75 2.07
C GLY A 126 0.77 2.86 2.98
N CYS A 127 2.01 3.27 2.73
CA CYS A 127 2.67 4.45 3.31
C CYS A 127 2.63 5.70 2.39
N GLY A 128 2.06 5.58 1.18
CA GLY A 128 2.05 6.63 0.15
C GLY A 128 3.13 6.43 -0.92
N ALA A 129 3.05 7.13 -2.06
CA ALA A 129 4.05 7.04 -3.15
C ALA A 129 4.47 5.59 -3.53
N SER A 130 3.49 4.68 -3.65
CA SER A 130 3.71 3.24 -3.93
C SER A 130 4.55 2.47 -2.89
N CYS A 131 4.74 3.05 -1.69
CA CYS A 131 5.32 2.39 -0.52
C CYS A 131 4.25 1.56 0.21
N ILE A 132 4.66 0.38 0.70
CA ILE A 132 3.92 -0.37 1.72
C ILE A 132 4.81 -0.56 2.95
N MET A 133 4.18 -0.61 4.11
CA MET A 133 4.82 -0.90 5.40
C MET A 133 3.88 -1.77 6.23
N GLY A 134 4.38 -2.36 7.29
CA GLY A 134 3.54 -3.20 8.14
C GLY A 134 4.25 -3.75 9.35
N PHE A 135 3.48 -4.44 10.15
CA PHE A 135 3.88 -5.07 11.40
C PHE A 135 3.35 -6.49 11.42
N MET A 136 3.96 -7.34 12.24
CA MET A 136 3.39 -8.62 12.60
C MET A 136 3.21 -8.73 14.10
N VAL A 137 2.16 -9.44 14.50
CA VAL A 137 1.84 -9.69 15.90
C VAL A 137 1.96 -11.18 16.18
N ASP A 138 2.78 -11.54 17.18
CA ASP A 138 2.88 -12.90 17.69
C ASP A 138 1.58 -13.26 18.42
N VAL A 139 0.86 -14.29 17.98
CA VAL A 139 -0.43 -14.63 18.59
C VAL A 139 -0.30 -15.26 19.97
N ASN A 140 0.90 -15.69 20.36
CA ASN A 140 1.14 -16.34 21.66
C ASN A 140 1.22 -15.32 22.79
N ASP A 141 1.89 -14.19 22.58
CA ASP A 141 2.15 -13.18 23.61
C ASP A 141 1.71 -11.76 23.26
N GLY A 142 1.26 -11.53 22.03
CA GLY A 142 0.74 -10.24 21.56
C GLY A 142 1.83 -9.22 21.22
N LYS A 143 3.11 -9.60 21.26
CA LYS A 143 4.21 -8.68 20.90
C LYS A 143 4.20 -8.34 19.43
N ILE A 144 4.66 -7.12 19.13
CA ILE A 144 4.68 -6.54 17.80
C ILE A 144 6.12 -6.49 17.29
N TYR A 145 6.30 -6.82 16.00
CA TYR A 145 7.58 -6.73 15.30
C TYR A 145 7.37 -6.05 13.94
N ASP A 146 8.41 -5.40 13.41
CA ASP A 146 8.37 -4.84 12.06
C ASP A 146 8.38 -5.94 11.00
N LEU A 147 7.61 -5.75 9.94
CA LEU A 147 7.81 -6.50 8.71
C LEU A 147 8.98 -5.89 7.92
N PRO A 148 9.68 -6.67 7.08
CA PRO A 148 10.78 -6.16 6.25
C PRO A 148 10.22 -5.37 5.06
N LEU A 149 9.52 -4.27 5.33
CA LEU A 149 8.86 -3.38 4.39
C LEU A 149 9.32 -1.92 4.63
N GLY A 150 8.75 -0.95 3.92
CA GLY A 150 9.08 0.48 4.08
C GLY A 150 10.24 0.96 3.20
N GLU A 151 10.88 2.06 3.61
CA GLU A 151 11.80 2.87 2.78
C GLU A 151 12.99 2.09 2.20
N GLY A 152 13.54 1.12 2.94
CA GLY A 152 14.67 0.30 2.47
C GLY A 152 14.28 -0.87 1.54
N LYS A 153 12.97 -1.11 1.38
CA LYS A 153 12.41 -2.28 0.67
C LYS A 153 11.45 -1.82 -0.44
N MET A 154 11.53 -0.53 -0.79
CA MET A 154 10.77 0.11 -1.85
C MET A 154 11.15 -0.46 -3.21
N CYS A 155 10.17 -0.47 -4.09
CA CYS A 155 10.35 -0.92 -5.45
C CYS A 155 9.37 -0.14 -6.31
N PHE A 156 9.88 0.70 -7.22
CA PHE A 156 9.01 1.53 -8.03
C PHE A 156 8.26 0.68 -9.06
N TRP A 157 8.97 -0.24 -9.70
CA TRP A 157 8.44 -1.20 -10.67
C TRP A 157 8.24 -2.58 -10.03
N ALA A 158 7.44 -2.62 -8.97
CA ALA A 158 7.12 -3.87 -8.28
C ALA A 158 6.09 -4.66 -9.09
N MET A 159 6.40 -5.93 -9.33
CA MET A 159 5.45 -6.90 -9.88
C MET A 159 4.56 -7.48 -8.79
N ASP A 160 5.16 -7.77 -7.63
CA ASP A 160 4.45 -8.28 -6.47
C ASP A 160 5.11 -7.79 -5.17
N ARG A 161 4.37 -7.81 -4.06
CA ARG A 161 4.79 -7.29 -2.77
C ARG A 161 4.21 -8.09 -1.62
N ALA A 162 4.99 -8.18 -0.54
CA ALA A 162 4.58 -8.85 0.70
C ALA A 162 4.06 -10.29 0.46
N LEU A 163 4.81 -11.10 -0.29
CA LEU A 163 4.49 -12.52 -0.47
C LEU A 163 5.05 -13.32 0.71
N HIS A 164 4.16 -14.08 1.35
CA HIS A 164 4.46 -14.86 2.55
C HIS A 164 3.39 -15.94 2.75
N LEU A 165 3.71 -16.97 3.53
CA LEU A 165 2.79 -18.06 3.87
C LEU A 165 2.79 -18.32 5.38
N ALA A 166 1.66 -18.80 5.91
CA ALA A 166 1.54 -19.22 7.29
C ALA A 166 2.56 -20.30 7.65
N SER A 167 2.81 -21.24 6.74
CA SER A 167 3.76 -22.34 6.89
C SER A 167 5.21 -21.97 6.61
N SER A 168 5.59 -20.71 6.42
CA SER A 168 6.97 -20.37 6.06
C SER A 168 7.53 -19.18 6.84
N LYS A 169 8.83 -19.25 7.16
CA LYS A 169 9.61 -18.11 7.70
C LYS A 169 10.13 -17.16 6.62
N LEU A 170 9.96 -17.49 5.34
CA LEU A 170 10.41 -16.68 4.23
C LEU A 170 9.39 -15.56 3.93
N PHE A 171 9.89 -14.33 3.82
CA PHE A 171 9.11 -13.16 3.46
C PHE A 171 9.73 -12.49 2.23
N ILE A 172 8.97 -12.37 1.14
CA ILE A 172 9.38 -11.62 -0.04
C ILE A 172 8.75 -10.22 0.04
N SER A 173 9.57 -9.23 0.38
CA SER A 173 9.14 -7.84 0.47
C SER A 173 8.65 -7.33 -0.87
N SER A 174 9.40 -7.61 -1.94
CA SER A 174 9.05 -7.22 -3.30
C SER A 174 9.77 -8.04 -4.37
N ILE A 175 9.06 -8.26 -5.49
CA ILE A 175 9.62 -8.73 -6.76
C ILE A 175 9.67 -7.53 -7.70
N CYS A 176 10.86 -7.23 -8.23
CA CYS A 176 11.18 -5.91 -8.75
C CYS A 176 11.85 -5.93 -10.10
N LYS A 177 11.46 -5.01 -10.97
CA LYS A 177 12.22 -4.62 -12.15
C LYS A 177 13.08 -3.39 -11.86
N GLN A 178 14.18 -3.17 -12.58
CA GLN A 178 14.93 -1.92 -12.42
C GLN A 178 14.23 -0.76 -13.14
N ASN A 179 13.59 -1.04 -14.28
CA ASN A 179 12.72 -0.12 -15.01
C ASN A 179 11.47 -0.83 -15.59
N GLU A 180 10.53 -0.06 -16.12
CA GLU A 180 9.25 -0.54 -16.67
C GLU A 180 9.41 -1.68 -17.69
N ASN A 181 10.42 -1.57 -18.56
CA ASN A 181 10.64 -2.43 -19.71
C ASN A 181 11.61 -3.58 -19.43
N ASP A 182 12.17 -3.69 -18.22
CA ASP A 182 13.05 -4.80 -17.90
C ASP A 182 12.26 -6.12 -17.89
N LYS A 183 12.84 -7.13 -18.55
CA LYS A 183 12.36 -8.51 -18.52
C LYS A 183 12.86 -9.28 -17.31
N ASN A 184 13.99 -8.85 -16.74
CA ASN A 184 14.59 -9.49 -15.57
C ASN A 184 14.07 -8.87 -14.28
N VAL A 185 13.87 -9.72 -13.27
CA VAL A 185 13.50 -9.31 -11.93
C VAL A 185 14.61 -9.56 -10.91
N PHE A 186 14.64 -8.73 -9.87
CA PHE A 186 15.37 -8.99 -8.63
C PHE A 186 14.38 -9.08 -7.47
N TYR A 187 14.81 -9.76 -6.42
CA TYR A 187 13.98 -10.04 -5.26
C TYR A 187 14.57 -9.35 -4.04
N ILE A 188 13.70 -8.71 -3.27
CA ILE A 188 14.02 -8.24 -1.93
C ILE A 188 13.34 -9.19 -0.96
N ALA A 189 14.13 -10.01 -0.28
CA ALA A 189 13.64 -11.08 0.59
C ALA A 189 14.39 -11.12 1.91
N SER A 190 13.68 -11.57 2.94
CA SER A 190 14.23 -11.76 4.27
C SER A 190 13.67 -13.02 4.91
N LEU A 191 14.47 -13.67 5.75
CA LEU A 191 14.10 -14.82 6.54
C LEU A 191 13.89 -14.39 8.00
N TRP A 192 12.77 -14.80 8.59
CA TRP A 192 12.49 -14.56 10.00
C TRP A 192 13.30 -15.50 10.90
N ASP A 193 14.08 -14.92 11.80
CA ASP A 193 14.76 -15.62 12.88
C ASP A 193 13.90 -15.58 14.14
N GLU A 194 13.27 -16.71 14.46
CA GLU A 194 12.35 -16.83 15.60
C GLU A 194 13.04 -16.68 16.96
N GLU A 195 14.31 -17.08 17.07
CA GLU A 195 15.04 -17.02 18.33
C GLU A 195 15.54 -15.60 18.60
N ALA A 196 16.06 -14.94 17.56
CA ALA A 196 16.55 -13.57 17.65
C ALA A 196 15.43 -12.52 17.53
N LYS A 197 14.24 -12.92 17.06
CA LYS A 197 13.10 -12.04 16.76
C LYS A 197 13.47 -10.90 15.79
N GLU A 198 14.19 -11.25 14.73
CA GLU A 198 14.63 -10.30 13.70
C GLU A 198 14.56 -10.91 12.29
N PHE A 199 14.49 -10.04 11.28
CA PHE A 199 14.61 -10.45 9.88
C PHE A 199 16.07 -10.37 9.42
N LYS A 200 16.51 -11.40 8.69
CA LYS A 200 17.82 -11.45 8.04
C LYS A 200 17.65 -11.52 6.54
N ASP A 201 18.38 -10.70 5.79
CA ASP A 201 18.34 -10.73 4.33
C ASP A 201 18.84 -12.07 3.79
N ILE A 202 18.22 -12.53 2.69
CA ILE A 202 18.53 -13.82 2.08
C ILE A 202 18.70 -13.68 0.56
N ASP A 203 19.72 -14.35 0.01
CA ASP A 203 20.02 -14.31 -1.42
C ASP A 203 19.00 -15.10 -2.24
N LYS A 204 18.66 -14.61 -3.43
CA LYS A 204 17.66 -15.26 -4.31
C LYS A 204 17.98 -16.72 -4.63
N LYS A 205 19.25 -17.09 -4.76
CA LYS A 205 19.65 -18.49 -5.03
C LYS A 205 19.25 -19.45 -3.91
N GLU A 206 19.00 -18.92 -2.71
CA GLU A 206 18.64 -19.73 -1.55
C GLU A 206 17.16 -20.06 -1.49
N PHE A 207 16.29 -19.35 -2.23
CA PHE A 207 14.85 -19.60 -2.19
C PHE A 207 14.20 -19.76 -3.55
N LEU A 208 14.90 -19.48 -4.64
CA LEU A 208 14.40 -19.77 -5.99
C LEU A 208 14.69 -21.21 -6.39
N VAL A 209 13.73 -21.82 -7.08
CA VAL A 209 13.89 -23.11 -7.76
C VAL A 209 13.74 -22.86 -9.24
N SER A 210 14.74 -23.32 -10.01
CA SER A 210 14.68 -23.28 -11.46
C SER A 210 13.60 -24.22 -11.96
N THR A 211 12.68 -23.69 -12.75
CA THR A 211 11.68 -24.48 -13.47
C THR A 211 12.35 -24.95 -14.78
N ASN A 212 12.60 -26.26 -14.91
CA ASN A 212 13.12 -26.87 -16.14
C ASN A 212 12.06 -26.97 -17.22
#